data_AF-A0A525JVA2-F1
#
_entry.id   AF-A0A525JVA2-F1
#
_cell.length_a   1.000
_cell.length_b   1.000
_cell.length_c   1.000
_cell.angle_alpha   90.00
_cell.angle_beta   90.00
_cell.angle_gamma   90.00
#
_symmetry.space_group_name_H-M   'P 1'
#
loop_
_entity.id
_entity.type
_entity.pdbx_description
1 polymer ?
#
loop_
_entity_poly.entity_id
_entity_poly.type
_entity_poly.pdbx_seq_one_letter_code
_entity_poly.pdbx_strand_id
1 'polypeptide(L)'
;MAHRTLSGALAVLALAAGLSGCTTPVENPGTSQAILDARASAKARGAGCTAGGLESISPVGADFPFDDAQVTEVGLKRLQAAAHWLGCNPGVEVVILPQADSRGEKAHLDDLAKRRADAAALVLRDAGAKDAVIRIVARDAPDPVTAPHLVISARGRGW
;
A
#
# COMPACT_ATOMS: atom_id res chain seq x y z
N MET A 1 63.84 62.12 7.92
CA MET A 1 63.14 62.58 9.14
C MET A 1 61.88 63.28 8.69
N ALA A 2 60.76 62.54 8.59
CA ALA A 2 59.73 62.37 9.63
C ALA A 2 58.68 63.50 9.55
N HIS A 3 57.54 63.25 8.88
CA HIS A 3 56.19 63.09 9.47
C HIS A 3 55.46 64.45 9.65
N ARG A 4 54.15 64.66 9.40
CA ARG A 4 52.97 63.80 9.19
C ARG A 4 51.74 64.71 8.96
N THR A 5 50.78 64.28 8.14
CA THR A 5 49.29 64.39 8.29
C THR A 5 48.64 65.81 8.32
N LEU A 6 47.37 66.10 7.97
CA LEU A 6 46.07 65.41 8.07
C LEU A 6 45.06 66.02 7.05
N SER A 7 44.08 65.18 6.68
CA SER A 7 42.63 65.42 6.55
C SER A 7 42.02 66.55 5.70
N GLY A 8 41.03 66.16 4.89
CA GLY A 8 39.99 67.07 4.41
C GLY A 8 39.10 66.45 3.31
N ALA A 9 38.21 65.54 3.71
CA ALA A 9 37.21 64.91 2.85
C ALA A 9 36.17 65.92 2.32
N LEU A 10 35.71 65.72 1.08
CA LEU A 10 34.34 66.06 0.69
C LEU A 10 33.92 65.20 -0.51
N ALA A 11 33.11 64.18 -0.19
CA ALA A 11 32.46 63.29 -1.11
C ALA A 11 31.23 63.96 -1.72
N VAL A 12 31.09 63.85 -3.04
CA VAL A 12 29.82 64.10 -3.75
C VAL A 12 29.45 62.77 -4.41
N LEU A 13 28.55 62.02 -3.77
CA LEU A 13 27.97 60.80 -4.31
C LEU A 13 26.69 61.18 -5.07
N ALA A 14 26.70 61.03 -6.39
CA ALA A 14 25.52 61.13 -7.23
C ALA A 14 24.70 59.84 -7.15
N LEU A 15 23.43 59.94 -6.72
CA LEU A 15 22.47 58.82 -6.76
C LEU A 15 21.95 58.66 -8.20
N ALA A 16 22.31 57.55 -8.86
CA ALA A 16 21.64 57.06 -10.05
C ALA A 16 20.60 56.01 -9.64
N ALA A 17 19.31 56.34 -9.81
CA ALA A 17 18.20 55.42 -9.60
C ALA A 17 18.11 54.41 -10.76
N GLY A 18 18.53 53.17 -10.51
CA GLY A 18 18.35 52.05 -11.43
C GLY A 18 16.95 51.44 -11.28
N LEU A 19 16.16 51.48 -12.35
CA LEU A 19 14.95 50.67 -12.52
C LEU A 19 15.36 49.23 -12.87
N SER A 20 15.70 48.42 -11.88
CA SER A 20 15.90 46.98 -12.06
C SER A 20 14.54 46.29 -12.07
N GLY A 21 14.04 45.98 -13.26
CA GLY A 21 12.89 45.09 -13.44
C GLY A 21 13.17 43.72 -12.80
N CYS A 22 12.17 43.16 -12.11
CA CYS A 22 12.24 41.83 -11.52
C CYS A 22 12.31 40.77 -12.62
N THR A 23 13.52 40.42 -13.06
CA THR A 23 13.78 39.23 -13.86
C THR A 23 13.65 38.02 -12.94
N THR A 24 12.46 37.45 -12.81
CA THR A 24 12.32 36.11 -12.21
C THR A 24 12.93 35.10 -13.17
N PRO A 25 14.03 34.41 -12.80
CA PRO A 25 14.53 33.31 -13.60
C PRO A 25 13.44 32.24 -13.66
N VAL A 26 13.09 31.82 -14.87
CA VAL A 26 12.29 30.61 -15.08
C VAL A 26 13.21 29.45 -14.76
N GLU A 27 13.22 29.02 -13.50
CA GLU A 27 13.85 27.75 -13.14
C GLU A 27 13.01 26.63 -13.73
N ASN A 28 13.65 25.80 -14.55
CA ASN A 28 13.10 24.54 -14.99
C ASN A 28 13.65 23.48 -14.03
N PRO A 29 13.01 23.26 -12.86
CA PRO A 29 13.55 22.34 -11.88
C PRO A 29 13.64 20.97 -12.54
N GLY A 30 14.87 20.48 -12.70
CA GLY A 30 15.11 19.13 -13.18
C GLY A 30 14.32 18.15 -12.33
N THR A 31 13.76 17.12 -12.96
CA THR A 31 13.00 16.06 -12.27
C THR A 31 13.76 15.61 -11.03
N SER A 32 13.15 15.77 -9.85
CA SER A 32 13.80 15.43 -8.59
C SER A 32 14.12 13.93 -8.54
N GLN A 33 15.17 13.57 -7.81
CA GLN A 33 15.54 12.15 -7.64
C GLN A 33 14.37 11.32 -7.08
N ALA A 34 13.55 11.90 -6.21
CA ALA A 34 12.33 11.25 -5.71
C ALA A 34 11.35 10.82 -6.83
N ILE A 35 11.19 11.62 -7.90
CA ILE A 35 10.33 11.26 -9.04
C ILE A 35 10.97 10.13 -9.86
N LEU A 36 12.29 10.17 -10.03
CA LEU A 36 13.03 9.13 -10.75
C LEU A 36 12.99 7.80 -9.99
N ASP A 37 13.19 7.83 -8.67
CA ASP A 37 13.11 6.68 -7.78
C ASP A 37 11.70 6.10 -7.72
N ALA A 38 10.66 6.95 -7.68
CA ALA A 38 9.28 6.51 -7.73
C ALA A 38 8.95 5.80 -9.06
N ARG A 39 9.43 6.34 -10.20
CA ARG A 39 9.26 5.71 -11.52
C ARG A 39 10.05 4.42 -11.67
N ALA A 40 11.30 4.39 -11.16
CA ALA A 40 12.12 3.19 -11.15
C ALA A 40 11.47 2.08 -10.32
N SER A 41 10.92 2.43 -9.14
CA SER A 41 10.19 1.51 -8.27
C SER A 41 8.90 1.01 -8.93
N ALA A 42 8.13 1.88 -9.59
CA ALA A 42 6.92 1.49 -10.32
C ALA A 42 7.23 0.58 -11.51
N LYS A 43 8.30 0.87 -12.26
CA LYS A 43 8.75 0.05 -13.38
C LYS A 43 9.28 -1.32 -12.92
N ALA A 44 9.99 -1.37 -11.79
CA ALA A 44 10.45 -2.62 -11.19
C ALA A 44 9.27 -3.49 -10.72
N ARG A 45 8.21 -2.89 -10.16
CA ARG A 45 6.95 -3.59 -9.84
C ARG A 45 6.30 -4.19 -11.08
N GLY A 46 6.26 -3.47 -12.20
CA GLY A 46 5.66 -3.94 -13.45
C GLY A 46 6.47 -5.03 -14.18
N ALA A 47 7.80 -5.07 -14.03
CA ALA A 47 8.66 -6.01 -14.75
C ALA A 47 8.56 -7.47 -14.26
N GLY A 48 7.99 -7.71 -13.07
CA GLY A 48 7.76 -9.05 -12.52
C GLY A 48 6.33 -9.60 -12.72
N CYS A 49 5.45 -8.81 -13.33
CA CYS A 49 4.02 -9.12 -13.37
C CYS A 49 3.62 -9.89 -14.63
N THR A 50 3.82 -11.21 -14.62
CA THR A 50 3.04 -12.14 -15.44
C THR A 50 1.94 -12.76 -14.59
N ALA A 51 1.10 -11.92 -13.98
CA ALA A 51 -0.04 -12.39 -13.21
C ALA A 51 -1.14 -12.80 -14.19
N GLY A 52 -1.56 -14.06 -14.17
CA GLY A 52 -2.74 -14.52 -14.91
C GLY A 52 -4.00 -13.76 -14.48
N GLY A 53 -5.13 -13.98 -15.18
CA GLY A 53 -6.40 -13.36 -14.80
C GLY A 53 -6.86 -13.78 -13.39
N LEU A 54 -7.89 -13.09 -12.89
CA LEU A 54 -8.46 -13.29 -11.54
C LEU A 54 -8.84 -14.77 -11.27
N GLU A 55 -9.29 -15.47 -12.29
CA GLU A 55 -9.66 -16.88 -12.28
C GLU A 55 -8.49 -17.82 -11.97
N SER A 56 -7.25 -17.38 -12.19
CA SER A 56 -6.06 -18.18 -11.90
C SER A 56 -5.73 -18.25 -10.40
N ILE A 57 -6.29 -17.35 -9.60
CA ILE A 57 -5.98 -17.22 -8.17
C ILE A 57 -7.23 -17.31 -7.28
N SER A 58 -8.40 -16.94 -7.78
CA SER A 58 -9.66 -16.94 -7.02
C SER A 58 -10.45 -18.25 -7.20
N PRO A 59 -11.00 -18.86 -6.14
CA PRO A 59 -10.93 -18.45 -4.73
C PRO A 59 -9.65 -18.95 -4.02
N VAL A 60 -9.18 -18.18 -3.03
CA VAL A 60 -8.02 -18.52 -2.20
C VAL A 60 -8.47 -19.06 -0.85
N GLY A 61 -7.90 -20.19 -0.40
CA GLY A 61 -8.15 -20.73 0.94
C GLY A 61 -7.12 -20.24 1.96
N ALA A 62 -7.56 -19.42 2.92
CA ALA A 62 -6.82 -19.13 4.15
C ALA A 62 -7.19 -20.19 5.20
N ASP A 63 -6.34 -21.21 5.34
CA ASP A 63 -6.62 -22.36 6.21
C ASP A 63 -6.16 -22.11 7.65
N PHE A 64 -7.02 -22.44 8.60
CA PHE A 64 -6.80 -22.31 10.05
C PHE A 64 -6.96 -23.67 10.78
N PRO A 65 -6.27 -23.87 11.92
CA PRO A 65 -6.53 -25.01 12.80
C PRO A 65 -7.94 -24.96 13.44
N PHE A 66 -8.33 -26.07 14.08
CA PHE A 66 -9.55 -26.14 14.87
C PHE A 66 -9.53 -25.13 16.02
N ASP A 67 -10.64 -24.40 16.20
CA ASP A 67 -10.83 -23.37 17.22
C ASP A 67 -9.70 -22.31 17.34
N ASP A 68 -8.98 -22.08 16.24
CA ASP A 68 -7.83 -21.19 16.20
C ASP A 68 -7.95 -20.18 15.05
N ALA A 69 -7.34 -19.01 15.24
CA ALA A 69 -7.22 -17.91 14.28
C ALA A 69 -5.78 -17.67 13.81
N GLN A 70 -4.82 -18.55 14.16
CA GLN A 70 -3.48 -18.56 13.60
C GLN A 70 -3.50 -19.18 12.20
N VAL A 71 -3.09 -18.40 11.20
CA VAL A 71 -2.99 -18.88 9.82
C VAL A 71 -1.96 -20.02 9.75
N THR A 72 -2.33 -21.14 9.13
CA THR A 72 -1.39 -22.25 8.91
C THR A 72 -0.30 -21.88 7.91
N GLU A 73 0.81 -22.63 7.89
CA GLU A 73 1.87 -22.40 6.90
C GLU A 73 1.37 -22.48 5.44
N VAL A 74 0.45 -23.42 5.16
CA VAL A 74 -0.17 -23.55 3.83
C VAL A 74 -1.04 -22.34 3.51
N GLY A 75 -1.85 -21.88 4.47
CA GLY A 75 -2.64 -20.65 4.33
C GLY A 75 -1.76 -19.42 4.10
N LEU A 76 -0.64 -19.31 4.81
CA LEU A 76 0.31 -18.22 4.69
C LEU A 76 0.90 -18.15 3.27
N LYS A 77 1.35 -19.28 2.71
CA LYS A 77 1.89 -19.34 1.33
C LYS A 77 0.85 -18.91 0.29
N ARG A 78 -0.40 -19.31 0.47
CA ARG A 78 -1.50 -18.93 -0.43
C ARG A 78 -1.83 -17.44 -0.34
N LEU A 79 -1.89 -16.90 0.87
CA LEU A 79 -2.13 -15.46 1.08
C LEU A 79 -0.97 -14.62 0.55
N GLN A 80 0.28 -15.09 0.67
CA GLN A 80 1.44 -14.42 0.06
C GLN A 80 1.37 -14.41 -1.46
N ALA A 81 0.97 -15.53 -2.08
CA ALA A 81 0.75 -15.59 -3.53
C ALA A 81 -0.37 -14.63 -3.98
N ALA A 82 -1.47 -14.58 -3.22
CA ALA A 82 -2.55 -13.63 -3.44
C ALA A 82 -2.08 -12.17 -3.32
N ALA A 83 -1.30 -11.84 -2.29
CA ALA A 83 -0.74 -10.50 -2.11
C ALA A 83 0.20 -10.09 -3.25
N HIS A 84 1.03 -11.03 -3.72
CA HIS A 84 1.86 -10.81 -4.91
C HIS A 84 1.01 -10.51 -6.15
N TRP A 85 -0.04 -11.31 -6.39
CA TRP A 85 -0.96 -11.09 -7.49
C TRP A 85 -1.67 -9.72 -7.40
N LEU A 86 -2.09 -9.30 -6.19
CA LEU A 86 -2.68 -7.99 -5.95
C LEU A 86 -1.71 -6.83 -6.20
N GLY A 87 -0.41 -7.03 -5.95
CA GLY A 87 0.63 -6.07 -6.31
C GLY A 87 0.73 -5.84 -7.82
N CYS A 88 0.39 -6.86 -8.62
CA CYS A 88 0.33 -6.79 -10.08
C CYS A 88 -1.02 -6.31 -10.63
N ASN A 89 -2.07 -6.39 -9.81
CA ASN A 89 -3.44 -6.04 -10.18
C ASN A 89 -3.99 -5.00 -9.17
N PRO A 90 -3.44 -3.78 -9.16
CA PRO A 90 -3.87 -2.75 -8.22
C PRO A 90 -5.34 -2.37 -8.49
N GLY A 91 -6.09 -2.10 -7.42
CA GLY A 91 -7.49 -1.70 -7.51
C GLY A 91 -8.50 -2.86 -7.58
N VAL A 92 -8.04 -4.11 -7.64
CA VAL A 92 -8.94 -5.27 -7.46
C VAL A 92 -9.42 -5.32 -6.01
N GLU A 93 -10.73 -5.44 -5.83
CA GLU A 93 -11.35 -5.66 -4.53
C GLU A 93 -11.05 -7.09 -4.03
N VAL A 94 -10.84 -7.22 -2.72
CA VAL A 94 -10.68 -8.49 -2.03
C VAL A 94 -11.88 -8.68 -1.11
N VAL A 95 -12.61 -9.77 -1.29
CA VAL A 95 -13.68 -10.17 -0.39
C VAL A 95 -13.22 -11.36 0.45
N ILE A 96 -13.19 -11.18 1.77
CA ILE A 96 -12.88 -12.24 2.71
C ILE A 96 -14.20 -12.79 3.25
N LEU A 97 -14.42 -14.09 3.05
CA LEU A 97 -15.55 -14.87 3.54
C LEU A 97 -15.13 -15.59 4.85
N PRO A 98 -15.46 -15.05 6.03
CA PRO A 98 -15.15 -15.68 7.30
C PRO A 98 -15.99 -16.93 7.53
N GLN A 99 -15.33 -18.03 7.91
CA GLN A 99 -15.99 -19.29 8.21
C GLN A 99 -15.55 -19.84 9.57
N ALA A 100 -16.52 -20.37 10.29
CA ALA A 100 -16.30 -21.26 11.42
C ALA A 100 -17.11 -22.54 11.18
N ASP A 101 -16.79 -23.60 11.91
CA ASP A 101 -17.62 -24.81 11.84
C ASP A 101 -18.99 -24.59 12.50
N SER A 102 -19.87 -25.58 12.43
CA SER A 102 -21.23 -25.50 12.98
C SER A 102 -21.33 -25.96 14.45
N ARG A 103 -20.19 -26.14 15.14
CA ARG A 103 -20.17 -26.73 16.49
C ARG A 103 -19.79 -25.70 17.53
N GLY A 104 -20.75 -25.28 18.32
CA GLY A 104 -20.52 -24.38 19.46
C GLY A 104 -21.59 -23.30 19.55
N GLU A 105 -21.37 -22.36 20.45
CA GLU A 105 -22.25 -21.21 20.60
C GLU A 105 -22.09 -20.26 19.40
N LYS A 106 -23.20 -19.70 18.91
CA LYS A 106 -23.19 -18.77 17.78
C LYS A 106 -22.22 -17.60 17.99
N ALA A 107 -22.21 -17.00 19.19
CA ALA A 107 -21.36 -15.86 19.51
C ALA A 107 -19.87 -16.20 19.40
N HIS A 108 -19.48 -17.37 19.92
CA HIS A 108 -18.12 -17.90 19.79
C HIS A 108 -17.72 -18.11 18.32
N LEU A 109 -18.60 -18.73 17.53
CA LEU A 109 -18.35 -19.00 16.12
C LEU A 109 -18.25 -17.72 15.27
N ASP A 110 -19.09 -16.73 15.55
CA ASP A 110 -19.04 -15.42 14.89
C ASP A 110 -17.71 -14.70 15.19
N ASP A 111 -17.29 -14.70 16.45
CA ASP A 111 -16.04 -14.09 16.92
C ASP A 111 -14.80 -14.82 16.35
N LEU A 112 -14.80 -16.16 16.36
CA LEU A 112 -13.75 -16.97 15.74
C LEU A 112 -13.61 -16.68 14.23
N ALA A 113 -14.73 -16.66 13.51
CA ALA A 113 -14.73 -16.38 12.07
C ALA A 113 -14.23 -14.96 11.79
N LYS A 114 -14.63 -13.98 12.60
CA LYS A 114 -14.11 -12.61 12.53
C LYS A 114 -12.59 -12.56 12.72
N ARG A 115 -12.06 -13.18 13.79
CA ARG A 115 -10.60 -13.20 14.05
C ARG A 115 -9.83 -13.83 12.88
N ARG A 116 -10.36 -14.88 12.27
CA ARG A 116 -9.75 -15.52 11.09
C ARG A 116 -9.70 -14.57 9.88
N ALA A 117 -10.79 -13.87 9.59
CA ALA A 117 -10.78 -12.89 8.51
C ALA A 117 -9.82 -11.73 8.79
N ASP A 118 -9.78 -11.22 10.02
CA ASP A 118 -8.84 -10.17 10.43
C ASP A 118 -7.38 -10.64 10.29
N ALA A 119 -7.07 -11.89 10.67
CA ALA A 119 -5.74 -12.49 10.49
C ALA A 119 -5.36 -12.63 9.01
N ALA A 120 -6.28 -13.09 8.15
CA ALA A 120 -6.04 -13.18 6.71
C ALA A 120 -5.79 -11.79 6.09
N ALA A 121 -6.57 -10.77 6.48
CA ALA A 121 -6.40 -9.39 6.03
C ALA A 121 -5.05 -8.81 6.45
N LEU A 122 -4.60 -9.09 7.68
CA LEU A 122 -3.31 -8.65 8.18
C LEU A 122 -2.17 -9.25 7.35
N VAL A 123 -2.20 -10.57 7.11
CA VAL A 123 -1.18 -11.25 6.28
C VAL A 123 -1.10 -10.65 4.89
N LEU A 124 -2.22 -10.35 4.23
CA LEU A 124 -2.22 -9.73 2.90
C LEU A 124 -1.54 -8.36 2.91
N ARG A 125 -1.88 -7.51 3.88
CA ARG A 125 -1.30 -6.17 4.02
C ARG A 125 0.20 -6.24 4.29
N ASP A 126 0.62 -7.13 5.18
CA ASP A 126 2.03 -7.35 5.53
C ASP A 126 2.82 -7.91 4.34
N ALA A 127 2.19 -8.75 3.51
CA ALA A 127 2.77 -9.30 2.29
C ALA A 127 2.76 -8.32 1.09
N GLY A 128 2.28 -7.08 1.27
CA GLY A 128 2.42 -6.01 0.28
C GLY A 128 1.14 -5.62 -0.46
N ALA A 129 -0.01 -6.25 -0.19
CA ALA A 129 -1.30 -5.82 -0.73
C ALA A 129 -1.87 -4.59 0.01
N LYS A 130 -1.06 -3.53 0.12
CA LYS A 130 -1.40 -2.30 0.86
C LYS A 130 -2.48 -1.46 0.19
N ASP A 131 -2.52 -1.50 -1.14
CA ASP A 131 -3.47 -0.75 -1.96
C ASP A 131 -4.76 -1.54 -2.27
N ALA A 132 -4.86 -2.78 -1.78
CA ALA A 132 -6.04 -3.61 -1.96
C ALA A 132 -7.21 -3.13 -1.10
N VAL A 133 -8.39 -3.00 -1.71
CA VAL A 133 -9.62 -2.73 -0.98
C VAL A 133 -10.13 -4.04 -0.41
N ILE A 134 -9.95 -4.24 0.90
CA ILE A 134 -10.36 -5.47 1.59
C ILE A 134 -11.73 -5.28 2.25
N ARG A 135 -12.72 -6.04 1.80
CA ARG A 135 -14.05 -6.18 2.41
C ARG A 135 -14.13 -7.51 3.16
N ILE A 136 -14.42 -7.45 4.46
CA ILE A 136 -14.75 -8.62 5.27
C ILE A 136 -16.27 -8.67 5.39
N VAL A 137 -16.90 -9.76 4.95
CA VAL A 137 -18.35 -9.94 5.10
C VAL A 137 -18.70 -10.61 6.44
N ALA A 138 -20.00 -10.70 6.76
CA ALA A 138 -20.43 -11.45 7.93
C ALA A 138 -20.19 -12.96 7.75
N ARG A 139 -20.07 -13.69 8.87
CA ARG A 139 -19.95 -15.16 8.84
C ARG A 139 -21.11 -15.78 8.07
N ASP A 140 -20.78 -16.73 7.20
CA ASP A 140 -21.73 -17.46 6.34
C ASP A 140 -22.55 -16.57 5.38
N ALA A 141 -22.21 -15.28 5.25
CA ALA A 141 -22.79 -14.44 4.23
C ALA A 141 -22.37 -14.95 2.84
N PRO A 142 -23.28 -14.88 1.84
CA PRO A 142 -22.93 -15.23 0.48
C PRO A 142 -21.87 -14.27 -0.06
N ASP A 143 -21.15 -14.74 -1.08
CA ASP A 143 -20.26 -13.91 -1.88
C ASP A 143 -21.07 -12.74 -2.51
N PRO A 144 -20.71 -11.46 -2.26
CA PRO A 144 -21.47 -10.32 -2.74
C PRO A 144 -21.42 -10.19 -4.26
N VAL A 145 -22.58 -9.96 -4.88
CA VAL A 145 -22.71 -9.69 -6.32
C VAL A 145 -22.19 -8.27 -6.63
N THR A 146 -20.87 -8.15 -6.74
CA THR A 146 -20.14 -6.92 -7.03
C THR A 146 -19.34 -7.09 -8.32
N ALA A 147 -18.56 -6.07 -8.70
CA ALA A 147 -17.57 -6.22 -9.77
C ALA A 147 -16.62 -7.42 -9.48
N PRO A 148 -15.94 -7.97 -10.49
CA PRO A 148 -15.01 -9.09 -10.28
C PRO A 148 -14.00 -8.77 -9.17
N HIS A 149 -13.93 -9.66 -8.18
CA HIS A 149 -13.11 -9.48 -6.99
C HIS A 149 -12.43 -10.80 -6.59
N LEU A 150 -11.34 -10.68 -5.85
CA LEU A 150 -10.63 -11.82 -5.31
C LEU A 150 -11.37 -12.35 -4.07
N VAL A 151 -11.79 -13.61 -4.12
CA VAL A 151 -12.45 -14.26 -2.98
C VAL A 151 -11.42 -14.97 -2.14
N ILE A 152 -11.46 -14.75 -0.82
CA ILE A 152 -10.63 -15.44 0.17
C ILE A 152 -11.54 -16.11 1.20
N SER A 153 -11.50 -17.44 1.26
CA SER A 153 -12.23 -18.22 2.24
C SER A 153 -11.36 -18.43 3.49
N ALA A 154 -11.72 -17.77 4.59
CA ALA A 154 -11.03 -17.88 5.88
C ALA A 154 -11.64 -19.02 6.70
N ARG A 155 -11.20 -20.24 6.42
CA ARG A 155 -11.87 -21.48 6.86
C ARG A 155 -11.01 -22.30 7.83
N GLY A 156 -11.66 -22.93 8.80
CA GLY A 156 -11.03 -24.00 9.58
C GLY A 156 -10.81 -25.23 8.69
N ARG A 157 -9.76 -26.01 8.95
CA ARG A 157 -9.68 -27.36 8.40
C ARG A 157 -10.79 -28.20 9.03
N GLY A 158 -11.82 -28.48 8.22
CA GLY A 158 -12.72 -29.59 8.48
C GLY A 158 -11.91 -30.88 8.59
N TRP A 159 -12.34 -31.71 9.52
CA TRP A 159 -11.78 -33.03 9.80
C TRP A 159 -12.40 -34.07 8.87
#